data_AF-A0A819FBY5-F1
#
_entry.id   AF-A0A819FBY5-F1
#
_cell.length_a   1.000
_cell.length_b   1.000
_cell.length_c   1.000
_cell.angle_alpha   90.00
_cell.angle_beta   90.00
_cell.angle_gamma   90.00
#
_symmetry.space_group_name_H-M   'P 1'
#
loop_
_entity.id
_entity.type
_entity.pdbx_description
1 polymer ?
#
loop_
_entity_poly.entity_id
_entity_poly.type
_entity_poly.pdbx_seq_one_letter_code
_entity_poly.pdbx_strand_id
1 'polypeptide(L)'
;MFCICMFAIIYSLPNVVFAVLTAPYDIRLDHYKVDTTKDLVINTPEPRLSWKLSVSPADRNVQQTAYQLQMKSPTNPWDSKKVMSRQSIHVSCIGISNLQPDTFYEFRLRTWTTQSNQASSWTHWIHFRTAVFNIHSYIMNKTDSLMWIGSNQISMNELRKEFQVSNSSPIQSAIAYISGLGYYELYVNGDKIDLSRKLDPGWTPGMNVIGVRLGNGWYSQEQYTPPVAPQPTYGPPRFIFLLKVKFENGDEMNVHSDPTWMGRQSAILHDSIYNGEFFDSRNDRPNWGQVGFNDSLSLWLPAESMPSPINDSVHGQIVMQDMLPIRAGSDALHFEVTTKPIDGYLSSDDIGYMHGAMLTESGILKPIATWSPTIGVQVFDLGQNMAGWCRFKFRGSRGVGVYIHHGEILTQPIVTTHKSYNEIYTDNLLGATQMDIYVLRGDPVGETYEPRFTYHGFRYVSIMNLPNPMTIDDVECLVVHSETTLKGHFISSNPVINQIQHNIQWGQLSNLMSLPTDCPQRQERKGWLGDAALTVNEALYNFDLIKLYINFLHSIVDNQGPDGAVPDTVPFSDGDYPADPNWGYSNSLANC
;
A
#
# COMPACT_ATOMS: atom_id res chain seq x y z
N MET A 1 -16.50 61.11 63.94
CA MET A 1 -16.69 60.11 62.87
C MET A 1 -15.31 59.73 62.35
N PHE A 2 -14.66 58.75 62.98
CA PHE A 2 -13.30 58.30 62.64
C PHE A 2 -13.42 57.20 61.59
N CYS A 3 -12.89 57.45 60.39
CA CYS A 3 -12.86 56.47 59.30
C CYS A 3 -11.52 55.72 59.37
N ILE A 4 -11.56 54.43 59.73
CA ILE A 4 -10.42 53.53 59.72
C ILE A 4 -10.34 52.92 58.32
N CYS A 5 -9.33 53.30 57.53
CA CYS A 5 -9.02 52.64 56.26
C CYS A 5 -8.09 51.44 56.55
N MET A 6 -8.64 50.22 56.47
CA MET A 6 -7.86 48.98 56.44
C MET A 6 -7.26 48.80 55.04
N PHE A 7 -5.93 48.74 54.94
CA PHE A 7 -5.24 48.22 53.77
C PHE A 7 -5.08 46.70 53.92
N ALA A 8 -5.73 45.92 53.06
CA ALA A 8 -5.50 44.49 52.93
C ALA A 8 -4.39 44.24 51.90
N ILE A 9 -3.26 43.71 52.35
CA ILE A 9 -2.18 43.22 51.48
C ILE A 9 -2.57 41.80 51.05
N ILE A 10 -2.95 41.64 49.78
CA ILE A 10 -3.18 40.34 49.16
C ILE A 10 -1.82 39.81 48.68
N TYR A 11 -1.29 38.79 49.36
CA TYR A 11 -0.15 38.02 48.86
C TYR A 11 -0.60 37.16 47.68
N SER A 12 -0.22 37.55 46.46
CA SER A 12 -0.30 36.66 45.30
C SER A 12 0.79 35.58 45.44
N LEU A 13 0.39 34.36 45.81
CA LEU A 13 1.27 33.19 45.67
C LEU A 13 1.61 33.00 44.19
N PRO A 14 2.87 32.77 43.83
CA PRO A 14 3.22 32.43 42.45
C PRO A 14 2.55 31.11 42.11
N ASN A 15 1.75 31.09 41.05
CA ASN A 15 1.30 29.86 40.42
C ASN A 15 2.55 29.10 39.97
N VAL A 16 2.99 28.13 40.79
CA VAL A 16 3.97 27.14 40.38
C VAL A 16 3.25 26.24 39.37
N VAL A 17 3.34 26.61 38.09
CA VAL A 17 3.01 25.69 37.00
C VAL A 17 4.07 24.61 37.05
N PHE A 18 3.76 23.46 37.66
CA PHE A 18 4.57 22.27 37.46
C PHE A 18 4.51 21.96 35.96
N ALA A 19 5.63 22.12 35.26
CA ALA A 19 5.74 21.68 33.89
C ALA A 19 5.49 20.17 33.86
N VAL A 20 4.32 19.76 33.34
CA VAL A 20 4.03 18.35 33.10
C VAL A 20 5.01 17.89 32.03
N LEU A 21 5.97 17.06 32.41
CA LEU A 21 6.91 16.45 31.48
C LEU A 21 6.13 15.56 30.53
N THR A 22 6.08 15.94 29.26
CA THR A 22 5.31 15.28 28.21
C THR A 22 5.82 13.87 27.90
N ALA A 23 4.89 12.96 27.63
CA ALA A 23 5.18 11.58 27.24
C ALA A 23 6.04 11.54 25.96
N PRO A 24 6.85 10.48 25.75
CA PRO A 24 7.49 10.24 24.46
C PRO A 24 6.45 10.05 23.34
N TYR A 25 6.86 10.29 22.09
CA TYR A 25 6.00 10.25 20.89
C TYR A 25 6.71 9.55 19.72
N ASP A 26 6.01 9.33 18.60
CA ASP A 26 6.49 8.55 17.44
C ASP A 26 6.97 7.16 17.90
N ILE A 27 6.08 6.49 18.64
CA ILE A 27 6.37 5.18 19.22
C ILE A 27 6.30 4.15 18.11
N ARG A 28 7.33 3.30 18.01
CA ARG A 28 7.45 2.28 16.98
C ARG A 28 7.70 0.90 17.54
N LEU A 29 7.08 -0.10 16.92
CA LEU A 29 7.27 -1.53 17.17
C LEU A 29 7.78 -2.18 15.88
N ASP A 30 9.06 -2.56 15.83
CA ASP A 30 9.79 -2.96 14.61
C ASP A 30 9.49 -2.06 13.41
N HIS A 31 9.71 -0.75 13.61
CA HIS A 31 9.50 0.33 12.63
C HIS A 31 8.04 0.69 12.32
N TYR A 32 7.05 -0.13 12.69
CA TYR A 32 5.65 0.25 12.59
C TYR A 32 5.31 1.30 13.62
N LYS A 33 4.77 2.44 13.18
CA LYS A 33 4.25 3.47 14.07
C LYS A 33 3.02 2.92 14.79
N VAL A 34 3.00 2.94 16.12
CA VAL A 34 1.94 2.30 16.94
C VAL A 34 1.16 3.29 17.80
N ASP A 35 1.64 4.51 17.94
CA ASP A 35 0.90 5.58 18.62
C ASP A 35 -0.24 6.16 17.78
N THR A 36 -0.17 6.03 16.45
CA THR A 36 -1.24 6.41 15.51
C THR A 36 -1.91 5.22 14.83
N THR A 37 -1.25 4.06 14.76
CA THR A 37 -1.80 2.86 14.10
C THR A 37 -2.52 1.98 15.09
N LYS A 38 -3.85 1.91 14.95
CA LYS A 38 -4.68 0.96 15.71
C LYS A 38 -4.52 -0.47 15.20
N ASP A 39 -4.61 -1.46 16.10
CA ASP A 39 -4.72 -2.90 15.79
C ASP A 39 -3.58 -3.48 14.95
N LEU A 40 -2.35 -3.00 15.17
CA LEU A 40 -1.16 -3.54 14.50
C LEU A 40 -1.00 -5.04 14.78
N VAL A 41 -0.76 -5.82 13.72
CA VAL A 41 -0.35 -7.22 13.80
C VAL A 41 1.16 -7.30 13.64
N ILE A 42 1.86 -7.92 14.60
CA ILE A 42 3.29 -8.20 14.50
C ILE A 42 3.56 -9.70 14.33
N ASN A 43 4.58 -10.03 13.54
CA ASN A 43 5.00 -11.39 13.26
C ASN A 43 6.37 -11.72 13.88
N THR A 44 6.61 -11.27 15.11
CA THR A 44 7.83 -11.61 15.85
C THR A 44 7.51 -11.89 17.32
N PRO A 45 8.12 -12.92 17.92
CA PRO A 45 8.00 -13.18 19.36
C PRO A 45 8.81 -12.19 20.21
N GLU A 46 9.73 -11.42 19.60
CA GLU A 46 10.66 -10.52 20.29
C GLU A 46 10.73 -9.14 19.60
N PRO A 47 9.68 -8.32 19.70
CA PRO A 47 9.65 -7.05 19.00
C PRO A 47 10.54 -6.00 19.64
N ARG A 48 11.04 -5.07 18.82
CA ARG A 48 11.90 -3.95 19.26
C ARG A 48 11.12 -2.65 19.30
N LEU A 49 11.23 -1.93 20.42
CA LEU A 49 10.57 -0.63 20.61
C LEU A 49 11.51 0.54 20.29
N SER A 50 10.98 1.58 19.67
CA SER A 50 11.66 2.87 19.50
C SER A 50 10.72 4.03 19.83
N TRP A 51 11.27 5.16 20.26
CA TRP A 51 10.47 6.34 20.60
C TRP A 51 11.30 7.63 20.51
N LYS A 52 10.62 8.75 20.24
CA LYS A 52 11.20 10.10 20.34
C LYS A 52 10.86 10.74 21.68
N LEU A 53 11.79 11.55 22.18
CA LEU A 53 11.58 12.35 23.39
C LEU A 53 10.81 13.61 23.04
N SER A 54 9.74 13.90 23.79
CA SER A 54 9.09 15.22 23.75
C SER A 54 9.96 16.23 24.48
N VAL A 55 10.48 17.22 23.77
CA VAL A 55 11.40 18.25 24.29
C VAL A 55 10.87 19.63 23.90
N SER A 56 10.90 20.59 24.83
CA SER A 56 10.53 21.96 24.52
C SER A 56 11.57 22.59 23.58
N PRO A 57 11.16 23.41 22.58
CA PRO A 57 12.10 24.14 21.72
C PRO A 57 13.09 25.04 22.47
N ALA A 58 12.79 25.41 23.73
CA ALA A 58 13.67 26.22 24.57
C ALA A 58 14.77 25.39 25.25
N ASP A 59 14.57 24.08 25.43
CA ASP A 59 15.51 23.24 26.15
C ASP A 59 16.74 22.93 25.28
N ARG A 60 17.89 22.73 25.93
CA ARG A 60 19.16 22.38 25.28
C ARG A 60 19.78 21.19 25.99
N ASN A 61 20.60 20.41 25.28
CA ASN A 61 21.33 19.26 25.84
C ASN A 61 20.42 18.27 26.61
N VAL A 62 19.22 18.01 26.08
CA VAL A 62 18.28 17.04 26.65
C VAL A 62 18.65 15.65 26.16
N GLN A 63 18.95 14.76 27.10
CA GLN A 63 19.24 13.35 26.80
C GLN A 63 18.40 12.46 27.70
N GLN A 64 17.95 11.31 27.19
CA GLN A 64 17.34 10.29 28.03
C GLN A 64 18.37 9.74 29.01
N THR A 65 17.97 9.57 30.27
CA THR A 65 18.80 8.93 31.32
C THR A 65 18.24 7.59 31.76
N ALA A 66 16.92 7.39 31.62
CA ALA A 66 16.25 6.13 31.92
C ALA A 66 14.91 6.02 31.17
N TYR A 67 14.37 4.80 31.12
CA TYR A 67 13.00 4.52 30.68
C TYR A 67 12.31 3.54 31.61
N GLN A 68 10.99 3.42 31.48
CA GLN A 68 10.19 2.36 32.08
C GLN A 68 9.08 1.94 31.12
N LEU A 69 8.93 0.64 30.95
CA LEU A 69 7.94 -0.02 30.10
C LEU A 69 7.01 -0.87 30.97
N GLN A 70 5.72 -0.83 30.64
CA GLN A 70 4.72 -1.72 31.22
C GLN A 70 3.93 -2.38 30.09
N MET A 71 3.67 -3.68 30.22
CA MET A 71 2.88 -4.45 29.29
C MET A 71 1.80 -5.24 30.04
N LYS A 72 0.59 -5.28 29.48
CA LYS A 72 -0.46 -6.20 29.86
C LYS A 72 -0.53 -7.31 28.81
N SER A 73 -0.64 -8.54 29.29
CA SER A 73 -1.02 -9.69 28.48
C SER A 73 -2.03 -10.53 29.25
N PRO A 74 -2.80 -11.41 28.60
CA PRO A 74 -3.76 -12.28 29.27
C PRO A 74 -3.12 -13.21 30.31
N THR A 75 -1.85 -13.56 30.15
CA THR A 75 -1.18 -14.60 30.94
C THR A 75 -0.04 -14.08 31.81
N ASN A 76 0.59 -12.96 31.46
CA ASN A 76 1.77 -12.45 32.14
C ASN A 76 1.93 -10.92 32.01
N PRO A 77 1.37 -10.10 32.92
CA PRO A 77 1.64 -8.67 32.97
C PRO A 77 3.10 -8.42 33.36
N TRP A 78 3.74 -7.43 32.73
CA TRP A 78 5.16 -7.16 32.87
C TRP A 78 5.45 -5.67 33.12
N ASP A 79 6.50 -5.39 33.89
CA ASP A 79 6.98 -4.04 34.21
C ASP A 79 8.51 -4.06 34.31
N SER A 80 9.18 -3.34 33.42
CA SER A 80 10.65 -3.25 33.39
C SER A 80 11.24 -2.61 34.64
N LYS A 81 10.42 -1.93 35.45
CA LYS A 81 10.85 -0.93 36.42
C LYS A 81 11.70 0.15 35.72
N LYS A 82 12.32 1.03 36.50
CA LYS A 82 13.19 2.07 35.95
C LYS A 82 14.49 1.44 35.45
N VAL A 83 14.69 1.44 34.13
CA VAL A 83 15.90 0.95 33.48
C VAL A 83 16.81 2.14 33.19
N MET A 84 18.01 2.13 33.77
CA MET A 84 19.02 3.17 33.55
C MET A 84 19.69 2.97 32.18
N SER A 85 19.12 3.59 31.14
CA SER A 85 19.64 3.51 29.78
C SER A 85 19.31 4.77 28.98
N ARG A 86 20.25 5.17 28.13
CA ARG A 86 20.09 6.26 27.16
C ARG A 86 19.46 5.80 25.84
N GLN A 87 19.32 4.49 25.64
CA GLN A 87 18.80 3.91 24.42
C GLN A 87 17.30 4.19 24.26
N SER A 88 16.90 4.64 23.08
CA SER A 88 15.51 4.92 22.69
C SER A 88 15.16 4.40 21.29
N ILE A 89 16.11 3.70 20.65
CA ILE A 89 15.97 3.11 19.32
C ILE A 89 16.30 1.63 19.44
N HIS A 90 15.44 0.79 18.85
CA HIS A 90 15.55 -0.66 18.84
C HIS A 90 15.79 -1.26 20.23
N VAL A 91 15.10 -0.72 21.24
CA VAL A 91 15.15 -1.25 22.60
C VAL A 91 14.44 -2.59 22.58
N SER A 92 15.21 -3.67 22.76
CA SER A 92 14.66 -5.00 22.99
C SER A 92 13.78 -4.95 24.22
N CYS A 93 12.62 -5.55 24.13
CA CYS A 93 11.74 -5.69 25.28
C CYS A 93 12.27 -6.79 26.20
N ILE A 94 13.38 -6.53 26.91
CA ILE A 94 14.08 -7.47 27.80
C ILE A 94 13.14 -7.85 28.96
N GLY A 95 12.34 -8.90 28.78
CA GLY A 95 11.27 -9.32 29.70
C GLY A 95 9.93 -9.64 29.03
N ILE A 96 9.80 -9.29 27.74
CA ILE A 96 8.76 -9.72 26.80
C ILE A 96 9.37 -10.74 25.82
N SER A 97 10.38 -11.50 26.24
CA SER A 97 10.93 -12.58 25.43
C SER A 97 9.87 -13.68 25.34
N ASN A 98 9.43 -14.02 24.13
CA ASN A 98 8.43 -15.06 23.83
C ASN A 98 6.98 -14.61 24.00
N LEU A 99 6.58 -13.54 23.28
CA LEU A 99 5.17 -13.30 23.03
C LEU A 99 4.50 -14.59 22.52
N GLN A 100 3.25 -14.82 22.91
CA GLN A 100 2.44 -15.92 22.39
C GLN A 100 1.85 -15.55 21.02
N PRO A 101 1.72 -16.49 20.08
CA PRO A 101 1.04 -16.26 18.81
C PRO A 101 -0.44 -15.94 19.03
N ASP A 102 -1.05 -15.24 18.08
CA ASP A 102 -2.49 -14.94 18.05
C ASP A 102 -3.04 -14.36 19.37
N THR A 103 -2.31 -13.40 19.95
CA THR A 103 -2.58 -12.86 21.29
C THR A 103 -2.59 -11.34 21.27
N PHE A 104 -3.52 -10.73 22.01
CA PHE A 104 -3.60 -9.28 22.21
C PHE A 104 -2.72 -8.80 23.37
N TYR A 105 -2.05 -7.67 23.17
CA TYR A 105 -1.18 -7.03 24.15
C TYR A 105 -1.48 -5.54 24.22
N GLU A 106 -1.26 -4.97 25.41
CA GLU A 106 -1.20 -3.52 25.60
C GLU A 106 0.13 -3.15 26.22
N PHE A 107 0.73 -2.04 25.82
CA PHE A 107 1.90 -1.49 26.51
C PHE A 107 1.83 0.02 26.67
N ARG A 108 2.62 0.55 27.59
CA ARG A 108 2.86 1.98 27.75
C ARG A 108 4.26 2.24 28.25
N LEU A 109 4.77 3.45 28.01
CA LEU A 109 6.12 3.80 28.41
C LEU A 109 6.25 5.23 28.93
N ARG A 110 7.34 5.48 29.65
CA ARG A 110 7.76 6.79 30.12
C ARG A 110 9.27 6.87 30.23
N THR A 111 9.80 8.09 30.31
CA THR A 111 11.22 8.39 30.22
C THR A 111 11.67 9.36 31.30
N TRP A 112 12.97 9.39 31.57
CA TRP A 112 13.65 10.40 32.37
C TRP A 112 14.69 11.08 31.50
N THR A 113 14.93 12.37 31.71
CA THR A 113 15.91 13.13 30.93
C THR A 113 16.95 13.82 31.82
N THR A 114 17.96 14.44 31.22
CA THR A 114 18.94 15.29 31.91
C THR A 114 18.34 16.55 32.52
N GLN A 115 17.13 16.95 32.10
CA GLN A 115 16.47 18.17 32.58
C GLN A 115 15.68 17.99 33.87
N SER A 116 15.34 16.75 34.23
CA SER A 116 14.59 16.47 35.45
C SER A 116 14.84 15.06 35.97
N ASN A 117 14.93 14.95 37.29
CA ASN A 117 14.92 13.64 37.97
C ASN A 117 13.51 13.03 38.06
N GLN A 118 12.47 13.78 37.66
CA GLN A 118 11.10 13.29 37.57
C GLN A 118 10.87 12.55 36.25
N ALA A 119 9.95 11.58 36.27
CA ALA A 119 9.55 10.86 35.07
C ALA A 119 8.64 11.74 34.21
N SER A 120 8.65 11.53 32.89
CA SER A 120 7.57 12.00 32.03
C SER A 120 6.23 11.35 32.40
N SER A 121 5.14 11.98 31.94
CA SER A 121 3.83 11.33 31.88
C SER A 121 3.94 10.04 31.08
N TRP A 122 3.14 9.04 31.46
CA TRP A 122 2.99 7.85 30.65
C TRP A 122 2.39 8.18 29.28
N THR A 123 2.79 7.43 28.26
CA THR A 123 1.98 7.32 27.04
C THR A 123 0.59 6.76 27.40
N HIS A 124 -0.37 6.94 26.50
CA HIS A 124 -1.58 6.13 26.55
C HIS A 124 -1.24 4.63 26.40
N TRP A 125 -2.18 3.75 26.75
CA TRP A 125 -2.02 2.32 26.49
C TRP A 125 -2.14 2.06 24.99
N ILE A 126 -1.05 1.59 24.40
CA ILE A 126 -0.92 1.26 22.98
C ILE A 126 -1.22 -0.22 22.82
N HIS A 127 -2.06 -0.55 21.85
CA HIS A 127 -2.55 -1.92 21.61
C HIS A 127 -1.86 -2.51 20.38
N PHE A 128 -1.50 -3.79 20.45
CA PHE A 128 -1.08 -4.57 19.30
C PHE A 128 -1.47 -6.03 19.50
N ARG A 129 -1.36 -6.82 18.43
CA ARG A 129 -1.57 -8.25 18.47
C ARG A 129 -0.46 -8.99 17.75
N THR A 130 -0.21 -10.23 18.14
CA THR A 130 0.69 -11.12 17.41
C THR A 130 -0.07 -11.90 16.35
N ALA A 131 0.60 -12.18 15.23
CA ALA A 131 0.14 -13.12 14.22
C ALA A 131 0.25 -14.57 14.73
N VAL A 132 -0.21 -15.52 13.91
CA VAL A 132 0.25 -16.90 14.03
C VAL A 132 1.71 -16.92 13.54
N PHE A 133 2.65 -17.15 14.47
CA PHE A 133 4.05 -17.28 14.11
C PHE A 133 4.29 -18.52 13.23
N ASN A 134 5.30 -18.45 12.36
CA ASN A 134 5.61 -19.51 11.40
C ASN A 134 4.38 -19.90 10.56
N ILE A 135 3.69 -18.89 10.01
CA ILE A 135 2.43 -19.08 9.26
C ILE A 135 2.59 -20.09 8.11
N HIS A 136 3.76 -20.15 7.45
CA HIS A 136 4.07 -21.17 6.46
C HIS A 136 3.91 -22.58 7.04
N SER A 137 4.63 -22.93 8.11
CA SER A 137 4.53 -24.25 8.74
C SER A 137 3.12 -24.53 9.27
N TYR A 138 2.44 -23.50 9.80
CA TYR A 138 1.05 -23.64 10.25
C TYR A 138 0.11 -24.05 9.11
N ILE A 139 0.25 -23.42 7.94
CA ILE A 139 -0.52 -23.73 6.73
C ILE A 139 -0.12 -25.11 6.18
N MET A 140 1.18 -25.39 6.07
CA MET A 140 1.69 -26.66 5.52
C MET A 140 1.34 -27.87 6.37
N ASN A 141 1.19 -27.72 7.68
CA ASN A 141 0.75 -28.80 8.58
C ASN A 141 -0.79 -29.01 8.57
N LYS A 142 -1.55 -28.13 7.90
CA LYS A 142 -3.03 -28.20 7.78
C LYS A 142 -3.49 -28.51 6.34
N THR A 143 -2.61 -29.06 5.52
CA THR A 143 -2.76 -29.24 4.07
C THR A 143 -3.97 -30.07 3.64
N ASP A 144 -4.45 -31.00 4.48
CA ASP A 144 -5.65 -31.79 4.14
C ASP A 144 -6.93 -30.94 4.10
N SER A 145 -6.93 -29.74 4.69
CA SER A 145 -8.10 -28.85 4.74
C SER A 145 -7.92 -27.54 3.97
N LEU A 146 -6.71 -26.98 3.95
CA LEU A 146 -6.45 -25.67 3.34
C LEU A 146 -5.82 -25.84 1.95
N MET A 147 -6.55 -25.47 0.90
CA MET A 147 -6.12 -25.66 -0.48
C MET A 147 -5.90 -24.34 -1.19
N TRP A 148 -4.92 -24.31 -2.11
CA TRP A 148 -4.90 -23.29 -3.15
C TRP A 148 -6.04 -23.56 -4.11
N ILE A 149 -6.85 -22.55 -4.40
CA ILE A 149 -8.03 -22.70 -5.27
C ILE A 149 -8.05 -21.66 -6.39
N GLY A 150 -8.61 -22.06 -7.53
CA GLY A 150 -8.71 -21.28 -8.75
C GLY A 150 -9.41 -22.09 -9.84
N SER A 151 -9.05 -21.89 -11.11
CA SER A 151 -9.51 -22.76 -12.21
C SER A 151 -8.53 -22.75 -13.37
N ASN A 152 -8.40 -23.89 -14.05
CA ASN A 152 -7.73 -23.98 -15.35
C ASN A 152 -8.70 -23.87 -16.54
N GLN A 153 -10.02 -23.89 -16.29
CA GLN A 153 -11.04 -23.89 -17.32
C GLN A 153 -11.49 -22.48 -17.71
N ILE A 154 -11.52 -21.57 -16.74
CA ILE A 154 -11.93 -20.17 -16.92
C ILE A 154 -10.96 -19.24 -16.21
N SER A 155 -10.93 -17.97 -16.60
CA SER A 155 -10.33 -16.91 -15.79
C SER A 155 -11.21 -16.65 -14.56
N MET A 156 -10.98 -17.45 -13.51
CA MET A 156 -11.74 -17.40 -12.27
C MET A 156 -11.24 -16.26 -11.39
N ASN A 157 -11.67 -15.04 -11.72
CA ASN A 157 -11.25 -13.83 -11.03
C ASN A 157 -12.30 -13.24 -10.07
N GLU A 158 -13.46 -13.86 -9.91
CA GLU A 158 -14.39 -13.63 -8.79
C GLU A 158 -14.73 -14.96 -8.12
N LEU A 159 -14.47 -15.08 -6.82
CA LEU A 159 -14.77 -16.27 -6.00
C LEU A 159 -15.56 -15.88 -4.76
N ARG A 160 -16.53 -16.71 -4.37
CA ARG A 160 -17.33 -16.49 -3.17
C ARG A 160 -17.59 -17.78 -2.38
N LYS A 161 -17.78 -17.64 -1.08
CA LYS A 161 -18.25 -18.70 -0.19
C LYS A 161 -19.18 -18.13 0.88
N GLU A 162 -20.39 -18.67 0.91
CA GLU A 162 -21.32 -18.47 2.02
C GLU A 162 -21.02 -19.43 3.16
N PHE A 163 -21.16 -18.96 4.40
CA PHE A 163 -20.97 -19.78 5.59
C PHE A 163 -21.79 -19.27 6.77
N GLN A 164 -22.24 -20.21 7.61
CA GLN A 164 -23.05 -19.91 8.80
C GLN A 164 -22.18 -19.76 10.04
N VAL A 165 -22.29 -18.63 10.72
CA VAL A 165 -21.83 -18.47 12.11
C VAL A 165 -22.95 -18.97 13.04
N SER A 166 -22.84 -20.22 13.48
CA SER A 166 -23.87 -20.90 14.29
C SER A 166 -23.70 -20.74 15.80
N ASN A 167 -22.58 -20.18 16.27
CA ASN A 167 -22.33 -20.00 17.70
C ASN A 167 -23.15 -18.82 18.25
N SER A 168 -23.81 -19.03 19.38
CA SER A 168 -24.58 -17.98 20.07
C SER A 168 -23.73 -17.08 20.97
N SER A 169 -22.49 -17.48 21.29
CA SER A 169 -21.53 -16.64 22.03
C SER A 169 -21.05 -15.49 21.14
N PRO A 170 -20.83 -14.27 21.68
CA PRO A 170 -20.25 -13.17 20.92
C PRO A 170 -18.87 -13.50 20.34
N ILE A 171 -18.55 -12.92 19.18
CA ILE A 171 -17.23 -13.05 18.56
C ILE A 171 -16.23 -12.21 19.37
N GLN A 172 -15.20 -12.85 19.92
CA GLN A 172 -14.06 -12.19 20.55
C GLN A 172 -13.11 -11.63 19.48
N SER A 173 -12.84 -12.39 18.42
CA SER A 173 -11.98 -11.93 17.32
C SER A 173 -12.24 -12.73 16.04
N ALA A 174 -12.01 -12.10 14.89
CA ALA A 174 -12.05 -12.74 13.58
C ALA A 174 -10.88 -12.25 12.73
N ILE A 175 -10.09 -13.17 12.16
CA ILE A 175 -8.82 -12.86 11.48
C ILE A 175 -8.78 -13.62 10.17
N ALA A 176 -8.64 -12.89 9.06
CA ALA A 176 -8.40 -13.48 7.76
C ALA A 176 -6.89 -13.47 7.45
N TYR A 177 -6.36 -14.63 7.10
CA TYR A 177 -5.09 -14.81 6.41
C TYR A 177 -5.41 -15.10 4.96
N ILE A 178 -4.88 -14.31 4.05
CA ILE A 178 -5.16 -14.43 2.62
C ILE A 178 -3.88 -14.16 1.83
N SER A 179 -3.68 -14.94 0.77
CA SER A 179 -2.70 -14.63 -0.27
C SER A 179 -3.30 -15.02 -1.61
N GLY A 180 -3.50 -14.02 -2.47
CA GLY A 180 -3.77 -14.21 -3.90
C GLY A 180 -2.46 -14.13 -4.66
N LEU A 181 -2.12 -15.16 -5.43
CA LEU A 181 -0.95 -15.12 -6.30
C LEU A 181 -1.26 -14.22 -7.49
N GLY A 182 -0.58 -13.07 -7.54
CA GLY A 182 -0.94 -11.94 -8.38
C GLY A 182 -1.43 -10.80 -7.50
N TYR A 183 -2.69 -10.42 -7.65
CA TYR A 183 -3.36 -9.45 -6.79
C TYR A 183 -4.68 -9.99 -6.26
N TYR A 184 -5.19 -9.38 -5.19
CA TYR A 184 -6.53 -9.67 -4.70
C TYR A 184 -7.24 -8.44 -4.12
N GLU A 185 -8.57 -8.48 -4.15
CA GLU A 185 -9.45 -7.66 -3.32
C GLU A 185 -10.31 -8.59 -2.46
N LEU A 186 -10.41 -8.32 -1.16
CA LEU A 186 -11.25 -9.08 -0.23
C LEU A 186 -12.57 -8.34 0.02
N TYR A 187 -13.66 -9.08 0.03
CA TYR A 187 -15.01 -8.61 0.31
C TYR A 187 -15.62 -9.43 1.44
N VAL A 188 -16.32 -8.77 2.36
CA VAL A 188 -17.12 -9.42 3.41
C VAL A 188 -18.53 -8.86 3.35
N ASN A 189 -19.52 -9.73 3.18
CA ASN A 189 -20.93 -9.32 3.07
C ASN A 189 -21.15 -8.18 2.05
N GLY A 190 -20.45 -8.29 0.92
CA GLY A 190 -20.54 -7.42 -0.25
C GLY A 190 -19.71 -6.14 -0.17
N ASP A 191 -19.20 -5.78 1.01
CA ASP A 191 -18.36 -4.62 1.19
C ASP A 191 -16.89 -4.99 0.97
N LYS A 192 -16.19 -4.20 0.14
CA LYS A 192 -14.74 -4.31 -0.02
C LYS A 192 -14.10 -3.99 1.32
N ILE A 193 -13.23 -4.88 1.80
CA ILE A 193 -12.42 -4.60 2.98
C ILE A 193 -11.45 -3.48 2.64
N ASP A 194 -11.76 -2.30 3.14
CA ASP A 194 -10.85 -1.17 3.21
C ASP A 194 -9.87 -1.44 4.35
N LEU A 195 -8.61 -1.69 4.00
CA LEU A 195 -7.56 -2.01 4.97
C LEU A 195 -7.18 -0.82 5.88
N SER A 196 -7.66 0.40 5.58
CA SER A 196 -7.57 1.55 6.48
C SER A 196 -8.70 1.54 7.54
N ARG A 197 -9.83 0.89 7.23
CA ARG A 197 -10.98 0.71 8.12
C ARG A 197 -10.85 -0.60 8.89
N LYS A 198 -11.36 -0.60 10.12
CA LYS A 198 -10.93 -1.60 11.12
C LYS A 198 -12.06 -2.43 11.71
N LEU A 199 -13.33 -2.18 11.35
CA LEU A 199 -14.50 -2.89 11.89
C LEU A 199 -15.72 -2.93 10.94
N ASP A 200 -15.57 -2.56 9.66
CA ASP A 200 -16.69 -2.52 8.70
C ASP A 200 -16.69 -3.77 7.79
N PRO A 201 -17.86 -4.34 7.45
CA PRO A 201 -19.19 -4.07 8.02
C PRO A 201 -19.40 -4.72 9.41
N GLY A 202 -18.35 -5.33 9.97
CA GLY A 202 -18.44 -6.14 11.19
C GLY A 202 -19.03 -7.51 10.87
N TRP A 203 -18.61 -8.53 11.62
CA TRP A 203 -19.17 -9.87 11.47
C TRP A 203 -20.52 -9.93 12.15
N THR A 204 -21.58 -10.16 11.38
CA THR A 204 -22.93 -10.30 11.93
C THR A 204 -23.22 -11.76 12.26
N PRO A 205 -23.92 -12.05 13.38
CA PRO A 205 -24.47 -13.38 13.62
C PRO A 205 -25.30 -13.84 12.42
N GLY A 206 -25.26 -15.13 12.10
CA GLY A 206 -26.04 -15.69 11.00
C GLY A 206 -25.21 -16.08 9.77
N MET A 207 -25.84 -15.95 8.60
CA MET A 207 -25.20 -16.24 7.33
C MET A 207 -24.29 -15.09 6.91
N ASN A 208 -23.09 -15.43 6.48
CA ASN A 208 -22.08 -14.50 6.02
C ASN A 208 -21.49 -14.99 4.70
N VAL A 209 -20.82 -14.09 3.99
CA VAL A 209 -20.17 -14.42 2.73
C VAL A 209 -18.81 -13.76 2.64
N ILE A 210 -17.83 -14.54 2.17
CA ILE A 210 -16.55 -14.01 1.69
C ILE A 210 -16.60 -13.93 0.19
N GLY A 211 -16.21 -12.79 -0.36
CA GLY A 211 -15.88 -12.63 -1.77
C GLY A 211 -14.39 -12.31 -1.93
N VAL A 212 -13.76 -12.88 -2.95
CA VAL A 212 -12.40 -12.54 -3.36
C VAL A 212 -12.42 -12.24 -4.85
N ARG A 213 -11.86 -11.09 -5.24
CA ARG A 213 -11.53 -10.81 -6.64
C ARG A 213 -10.04 -11.01 -6.82
N LEU A 214 -9.61 -11.69 -7.88
CA LEU A 214 -8.20 -11.92 -8.19
C LEU A 214 -7.77 -11.11 -9.41
N GLY A 215 -6.52 -10.64 -9.40
CA GLY A 215 -5.85 -10.07 -10.57
C GLY A 215 -4.62 -10.90 -10.91
N ASN A 216 -4.20 -10.86 -12.17
CA ASN A 216 -3.04 -11.59 -12.65
C ASN A 216 -1.76 -11.15 -11.93
N GLY A 217 -1.60 -9.83 -11.75
CA GLY A 217 -0.42 -9.21 -11.15
C GLY A 217 0.88 -9.75 -11.73
N TRP A 218 1.95 -9.75 -10.92
CA TRP A 218 3.26 -10.26 -11.33
C TRP A 218 3.31 -11.80 -11.48
N TYR A 219 2.36 -12.53 -10.88
CA TYR A 219 2.37 -14.00 -10.89
C TYR A 219 1.88 -14.60 -12.21
N SER A 220 0.76 -14.10 -12.70
CA SER A 220 0.15 -14.53 -13.96
C SER A 220 0.44 -13.56 -15.11
N GLN A 221 1.44 -12.68 -14.94
CA GLN A 221 1.84 -11.70 -15.96
C GLN A 221 2.19 -12.42 -17.26
N GLU A 222 1.58 -11.96 -18.36
CA GLU A 222 1.93 -12.38 -19.71
C GLU A 222 3.35 -11.89 -20.04
N GLN A 223 4.25 -12.83 -20.30
CA GLN A 223 5.58 -12.53 -20.83
C GLN A 223 5.64 -12.87 -22.31
N TYR A 224 6.11 -11.91 -23.10
CA TYR A 224 6.37 -12.13 -24.51
C TYR A 224 7.84 -12.51 -24.70
N THR A 225 8.07 -13.77 -25.05
CA THR A 225 9.40 -14.27 -25.42
C THR A 225 9.35 -14.74 -26.87
N PRO A 226 9.65 -13.88 -27.86
CA PRO A 226 9.55 -14.25 -29.26
C PRO A 226 10.40 -15.50 -29.56
N PRO A 227 9.88 -16.49 -30.33
CA PRO A 227 8.65 -16.46 -31.12
C PRO A 227 7.40 -17.01 -30.39
N VAL A 228 7.47 -17.25 -29.09
CA VAL A 228 6.38 -17.87 -28.31
C VAL A 228 5.29 -16.83 -28.02
N ALA A 229 4.04 -17.24 -28.21
CA ALA A 229 2.88 -16.42 -27.82
C ALA A 229 2.94 -16.12 -26.32
N PRO A 230 2.45 -14.95 -25.86
CA PRO A 230 2.47 -14.61 -24.44
C PRO A 230 1.86 -15.72 -23.58
N GLN A 231 2.56 -16.15 -22.53
CA GLN A 231 2.08 -17.11 -21.55
C GLN A 231 2.18 -16.52 -20.14
N PRO A 232 1.32 -16.93 -19.20
CA PRO A 232 1.46 -16.57 -17.80
C PRO A 232 2.84 -17.03 -17.28
N THR A 233 3.49 -16.18 -16.49
CA THR A 233 4.85 -16.45 -15.99
C THR A 233 4.91 -17.72 -15.13
N TYR A 234 3.98 -17.88 -14.17
CA TYR A 234 3.95 -19.04 -13.27
C TYR A 234 2.70 -19.91 -13.39
N GLY A 235 1.57 -19.35 -13.83
CA GLY A 235 0.32 -20.07 -14.03
C GLY A 235 -0.91 -19.18 -13.83
N PRO A 236 -2.13 -19.74 -13.88
CA PRO A 236 -3.36 -18.96 -13.68
C PRO A 236 -3.52 -18.46 -12.23
N PRO A 237 -4.31 -17.37 -12.03
CA PRO A 237 -4.62 -16.83 -10.71
C PRO A 237 -5.18 -17.90 -9.77
N ARG A 238 -4.72 -17.86 -8.52
CA ARG A 238 -5.18 -18.75 -7.45
C ARG A 238 -4.95 -18.07 -6.11
N PHE A 239 -5.70 -18.47 -5.10
CA PHE A 239 -5.51 -17.94 -3.76
C PHE A 239 -5.65 -19.02 -2.69
N ILE A 240 -5.16 -18.66 -1.51
CA ILE A 240 -5.31 -19.40 -0.27
C ILE A 240 -5.95 -18.47 0.77
N PHE A 241 -6.87 -19.01 1.58
CA PHE A 241 -7.62 -18.22 2.55
C PHE A 241 -7.92 -19.01 3.81
N LEU A 242 -7.71 -18.38 4.96
CA LEU A 242 -8.11 -18.88 6.26
C LEU A 242 -8.69 -17.74 7.10
N LEU A 243 -9.98 -17.82 7.40
CA LEU A 243 -10.62 -17.04 8.45
C LEU A 243 -10.65 -17.84 9.74
N LYS A 244 -10.03 -17.32 10.80
CA LYS A 244 -10.16 -17.82 12.17
C LYS A 244 -11.12 -16.94 12.95
N VAL A 245 -12.19 -17.53 13.50
CA VAL A 245 -13.15 -16.86 14.38
C VAL A 245 -13.03 -17.48 15.77
N LYS A 246 -12.85 -16.63 16.79
CA LYS A 246 -12.79 -17.02 18.19
C LYS A 246 -13.95 -16.36 18.93
N PHE A 247 -14.67 -17.13 19.73
CA PHE A 247 -15.81 -16.69 20.51
C PHE A 247 -15.42 -16.40 21.97
N GLU A 248 -16.18 -15.56 22.67
CA GLU A 248 -15.89 -15.20 24.07
C GLU A 248 -15.95 -16.39 25.03
N ASN A 249 -16.73 -17.43 24.69
CA ASN A 249 -16.79 -18.69 25.45
C ASN A 249 -15.57 -19.61 25.24
N GLY A 250 -14.65 -19.25 24.35
CA GLY A 250 -13.45 -20.02 24.01
C GLY A 250 -13.58 -20.95 22.81
N ASP A 251 -14.78 -21.06 22.20
CA ASP A 251 -14.96 -21.85 20.98
C ASP A 251 -14.24 -21.19 19.79
N GLU A 252 -13.92 -22.00 18.77
CA GLU A 252 -13.32 -21.53 17.53
C GLU A 252 -14.07 -22.06 16.29
N MET A 253 -14.10 -21.27 15.23
CA MET A 253 -14.61 -21.64 13.91
C MET A 253 -13.63 -21.20 12.83
N ASN A 254 -13.37 -22.06 11.85
CA ASN A 254 -12.51 -21.73 10.71
C ASN A 254 -13.29 -21.82 9.39
N VAL A 255 -13.08 -20.84 8.52
CA VAL A 255 -13.50 -20.89 7.11
C VAL A 255 -12.26 -20.86 6.25
N HIS A 256 -12.12 -21.78 5.31
CA HIS A 256 -10.91 -21.91 4.51
C HIS A 256 -11.23 -22.07 3.01
N SER A 257 -10.20 -21.83 2.18
CA SER A 257 -10.21 -22.12 0.75
C SER A 257 -10.22 -23.62 0.49
N ASP A 258 -11.23 -24.07 -0.27
CA ASP A 258 -11.47 -25.46 -0.66
C ASP A 258 -12.34 -25.51 -1.94
N PRO A 259 -12.55 -26.68 -2.57
CA PRO A 259 -13.37 -26.80 -3.77
C PRO A 259 -14.88 -26.52 -3.61
N THR A 260 -15.36 -26.17 -2.40
CA THR A 260 -16.77 -25.76 -2.20
C THR A 260 -17.01 -24.28 -2.47
N TRP A 261 -15.94 -23.51 -2.68
CA TRP A 261 -16.05 -22.13 -3.19
C TRP A 261 -16.63 -22.14 -4.59
N MET A 262 -17.40 -21.11 -4.91
CA MET A 262 -17.95 -20.89 -6.24
C MET A 262 -17.24 -19.72 -6.89
N GLY A 263 -16.88 -19.83 -8.17
CA GLY A 263 -16.23 -18.75 -8.89
C GLY A 263 -16.73 -18.56 -10.32
N ARG A 264 -16.39 -17.41 -10.90
CA ARG A 264 -16.73 -17.01 -12.26
C ARG A 264 -15.68 -16.05 -12.84
N GLN A 265 -15.79 -15.79 -14.14
CA GLN A 265 -15.17 -14.61 -14.75
C GLN A 265 -16.02 -13.36 -14.48
N SER A 266 -15.36 -12.31 -14.03
CA SER A 266 -15.93 -11.01 -13.66
C SER A 266 -16.09 -10.08 -14.88
N ALA A 267 -16.40 -8.81 -14.62
CA ALA A 267 -16.34 -7.75 -15.63
C ALA A 267 -14.92 -7.42 -16.10
N ILE A 268 -13.89 -7.78 -15.33
CA ILE A 268 -12.50 -7.70 -15.77
C ILE A 268 -12.24 -8.92 -16.66
N LEU A 269 -12.15 -8.68 -17.97
CA LEU A 269 -11.91 -9.71 -18.97
C LEU A 269 -10.42 -9.98 -19.18
N HIS A 270 -9.59 -8.97 -18.94
CA HIS A 270 -8.13 -9.02 -18.98
C HIS A 270 -7.54 -7.97 -18.04
N ASP A 271 -6.44 -8.28 -17.40
CA ASP A 271 -5.62 -7.34 -16.63
C ASP A 271 -4.13 -7.69 -16.77
N SER A 272 -3.31 -6.66 -16.87
CA SER A 272 -1.86 -6.77 -17.02
C SER A 272 -1.21 -5.52 -16.44
N ILE A 273 -0.10 -5.72 -15.71
CA ILE A 273 0.67 -4.60 -15.17
C ILE A 273 1.22 -3.72 -16.30
N TYR A 274 1.63 -4.31 -17.42
CA TYR A 274 2.16 -3.56 -18.56
C TYR A 274 1.09 -3.04 -19.53
N ASN A 275 0.03 -3.82 -19.74
CA ASN A 275 -0.85 -3.60 -20.89
C ASN A 275 -2.14 -2.87 -20.54
N GLY A 276 -2.52 -2.82 -19.26
CA GLY A 276 -3.76 -2.21 -18.78
C GLY A 276 -4.84 -3.23 -18.44
N GLU A 277 -6.07 -2.74 -18.28
CA GLU A 277 -7.24 -3.55 -17.92
C GLU A 277 -8.33 -3.45 -19.00
N PHE A 278 -8.89 -4.59 -19.40
CA PHE A 278 -10.11 -4.65 -20.20
C PHE A 278 -11.30 -4.97 -19.29
N PHE A 279 -12.16 -3.96 -19.10
CA PHE A 279 -13.38 -4.06 -18.32
C PHE A 279 -14.64 -3.94 -19.20
N ASP A 280 -15.49 -4.97 -19.19
CA ASP A 280 -16.83 -4.92 -19.78
C ASP A 280 -17.90 -4.79 -18.71
N SER A 281 -18.37 -3.56 -18.50
CA SER A 281 -19.33 -3.25 -17.44
C SER A 281 -20.70 -3.91 -17.63
N ARG A 282 -21.00 -4.47 -18.81
CA ARG A 282 -22.22 -5.25 -19.05
C ARG A 282 -22.19 -6.60 -18.30
N ASN A 283 -20.99 -7.08 -17.97
CA ASN A 283 -20.75 -8.34 -17.25
C ASN A 283 -20.64 -8.15 -15.74
N ASP A 284 -20.67 -6.89 -15.26
CA ASP A 284 -20.63 -6.59 -13.85
C ASP A 284 -21.87 -7.15 -13.15
N ARG A 285 -21.67 -7.69 -11.95
CA ARG A 285 -22.71 -8.30 -11.13
C ARG A 285 -22.70 -7.62 -9.78
N PRO A 286 -23.37 -6.47 -9.63
CA PRO A 286 -23.46 -5.84 -8.33
C PRO A 286 -24.07 -6.83 -7.32
N ASN A 287 -23.60 -6.78 -6.08
CA ASN A 287 -24.05 -7.65 -5.00
C ASN A 287 -23.62 -9.12 -5.09
N TRP A 288 -22.73 -9.51 -6.01
CA TRP A 288 -22.21 -10.89 -6.07
C TRP A 288 -21.61 -11.37 -4.73
N GLY A 289 -21.03 -10.42 -3.98
CA GLY A 289 -20.48 -10.65 -2.65
C GLY A 289 -21.50 -10.60 -1.52
N GLN A 290 -22.81 -10.53 -1.77
CA GLN A 290 -23.86 -10.53 -0.74
C GLN A 290 -24.39 -11.95 -0.46
N VAL A 291 -24.96 -12.15 0.73
CA VAL A 291 -25.59 -13.43 1.13
C VAL A 291 -26.81 -13.73 0.25
N GLY A 292 -26.99 -15.00 -0.14
CA GLY A 292 -28.13 -15.43 -0.95
C GLY A 292 -28.09 -14.92 -2.39
N PHE A 293 -26.96 -14.40 -2.86
CA PHE A 293 -26.80 -13.94 -4.23
C PHE A 293 -27.10 -15.08 -5.21
N ASN A 294 -28.02 -14.81 -6.13
CA ASN A 294 -28.38 -15.70 -7.22
C ASN A 294 -28.84 -14.83 -8.41
N ASP A 295 -28.28 -15.06 -9.58
CA ASP A 295 -28.73 -14.45 -10.82
C ASP A 295 -28.86 -15.52 -11.92
N SER A 296 -29.75 -15.28 -12.88
CA SER A 296 -29.95 -16.18 -14.03
C SER A 296 -29.01 -15.87 -15.21
N LEU A 297 -28.09 -14.92 -15.04
CA LEU A 297 -27.29 -14.33 -16.11
C LEU A 297 -25.81 -14.72 -16.02
N SER A 298 -25.42 -15.49 -15.00
CA SER A 298 -24.04 -15.81 -14.68
C SER A 298 -23.92 -17.28 -14.30
N LEU A 299 -22.96 -17.96 -14.92
CA LEU A 299 -22.59 -19.32 -14.54
C LEU A 299 -21.51 -19.25 -13.46
N TRP A 300 -21.81 -19.80 -12.29
CA TRP A 300 -20.86 -20.00 -11.20
C TRP A 300 -20.42 -21.46 -11.20
N LEU A 301 -19.11 -21.69 -11.22
CA LEU A 301 -18.51 -23.02 -11.22
C LEU A 301 -17.84 -23.27 -9.87
N PRO A 302 -17.84 -24.52 -9.36
CA PRO A 302 -17.01 -24.87 -8.22
C PRO A 302 -15.53 -24.58 -8.50
N ALA A 303 -14.82 -24.09 -7.50
CA ALA A 303 -13.38 -23.87 -7.60
C ALA A 303 -12.62 -25.21 -7.67
N GLU A 304 -11.50 -25.22 -8.39
CA GLU A 304 -10.60 -26.36 -8.50
C GLU A 304 -9.47 -26.24 -7.49
N SER A 305 -8.98 -27.38 -7.00
CA SER A 305 -7.71 -27.43 -6.27
C SER A 305 -6.56 -27.17 -7.24
N MET A 306 -5.70 -26.21 -6.89
CA MET A 306 -4.57 -25.78 -7.71
C MET A 306 -3.25 -26.23 -7.11
N PRO A 307 -2.22 -26.51 -7.95
CA PRO A 307 -0.89 -26.80 -7.45
C PRO A 307 -0.39 -25.67 -6.54
N SER A 308 0.14 -26.06 -5.39
CA SER A 308 0.72 -25.14 -4.43
C SER A 308 2.07 -24.62 -4.95
N PRO A 309 2.31 -23.30 -4.94
CA PRO A 309 3.62 -22.73 -5.28
C PRO A 309 4.67 -22.96 -4.17
N ILE A 310 4.30 -23.54 -3.02
CA ILE A 310 5.15 -23.62 -1.82
C ILE A 310 5.44 -25.06 -1.34
N ASN A 311 5.09 -26.08 -2.13
CA ASN A 311 5.12 -27.48 -1.64
C ASN A 311 6.52 -28.11 -1.54
N ASP A 312 7.52 -27.55 -2.21
CA ASP A 312 8.92 -27.89 -1.98
C ASP A 312 9.63 -26.62 -1.52
N SER A 313 10.44 -26.71 -0.45
CA SER A 313 11.15 -25.57 0.17
C SER A 313 12.09 -24.78 -0.76
N VAL A 314 12.18 -25.19 -2.03
CA VAL A 314 12.91 -24.56 -3.12
C VAL A 314 12.04 -23.53 -3.88
N HIS A 315 10.71 -23.56 -3.75
CA HIS A 315 9.79 -22.80 -4.64
C HIS A 315 9.04 -21.63 -3.99
N GLY A 316 8.97 -21.53 -2.66
CA GLY A 316 8.44 -20.35 -1.98
C GLY A 316 7.97 -20.59 -0.55
N GLN A 317 7.78 -19.52 0.21
CA GLN A 317 7.25 -19.55 1.57
C GLN A 317 6.10 -18.54 1.72
N ILE A 318 5.15 -18.85 2.61
CA ILE A 318 4.14 -17.86 3.02
C ILE A 318 4.71 -17.12 4.23
N VAL A 319 4.95 -15.83 4.04
CA VAL A 319 5.38 -14.93 5.11
C VAL A 319 4.34 -13.84 5.32
N MET A 320 4.30 -13.27 6.52
CA MET A 320 3.54 -12.05 6.74
C MET A 320 4.22 -10.90 6.01
N GLN A 321 3.43 -10.02 5.40
CA GLN A 321 3.97 -8.85 4.73
C GLN A 321 4.70 -7.94 5.75
N ASP A 322 5.98 -7.68 5.51
CA ASP A 322 6.85 -6.90 6.41
C ASP A 322 6.97 -5.41 6.02
N MET A 323 6.34 -5.01 4.92
CA MET A 323 6.27 -3.63 4.43
C MET A 323 4.85 -3.09 4.41
N LEU A 324 4.73 -1.75 4.41
CA LEU A 324 3.45 -1.10 4.18
C LEU A 324 2.96 -1.39 2.75
N PRO A 325 1.65 -1.61 2.55
CA PRO A 325 1.08 -2.04 1.28
C PRO A 325 1.04 -0.91 0.25
N ILE A 326 0.86 -1.28 -1.02
CA ILE A 326 0.49 -0.31 -2.07
C ILE A 326 -0.90 0.25 -1.76
N ARG A 327 -1.04 1.57 -1.87
CA ARG A 327 -2.26 2.34 -1.68
C ARG A 327 -2.43 3.32 -2.83
N ALA A 328 -3.64 3.88 -2.94
CA ALA A 328 -3.99 4.85 -3.96
C ALA A 328 -4.51 6.13 -3.31
N GLY A 329 -4.21 7.28 -3.91
CA GLY A 329 -4.71 8.57 -3.46
C GLY A 329 -4.24 8.92 -2.04
N SER A 330 -5.18 9.37 -1.20
CA SER A 330 -4.90 9.92 0.12
C SER A 330 -4.36 8.88 1.11
N ASP A 331 -4.56 7.60 0.81
CA ASP A 331 -4.12 6.51 1.68
C ASP A 331 -2.65 6.16 1.43
N ALA A 332 -2.04 6.65 0.36
CA ALA A 332 -0.66 6.33 -0.02
C ALA A 332 0.40 7.22 0.64
N LEU A 333 0.13 8.52 0.80
CA LEU A 333 1.11 9.48 1.29
C LEU A 333 0.62 10.24 2.52
N HIS A 334 1.34 10.05 3.63
CA HIS A 334 1.14 10.79 4.88
C HIS A 334 2.23 11.85 5.09
N PHE A 335 2.02 12.80 6.01
CA PHE A 335 2.93 13.93 6.23
C PHE A 335 3.35 14.04 7.70
N GLU A 336 4.66 14.07 7.98
CA GLU A 336 5.24 14.40 9.31
C GLU A 336 5.88 15.79 9.34
N VAL A 337 5.98 16.45 8.19
CA VAL A 337 6.49 17.81 8.02
C VAL A 337 5.39 18.70 7.46
N THR A 338 5.31 19.93 7.94
CA THR A 338 4.44 20.93 7.32
C THR A 338 5.10 21.42 6.03
N THR A 339 4.53 21.06 4.89
CA THR A 339 4.88 21.69 3.62
C THR A 339 4.19 23.05 3.59
N LYS A 340 4.95 24.15 3.46
CA LYS A 340 4.32 25.40 3.04
C LYS A 340 4.06 25.28 1.54
N PRO A 341 2.82 25.56 1.07
CA PRO A 341 2.60 25.70 -0.36
C PRO A 341 3.60 26.72 -0.91
N ILE A 342 4.31 26.36 -1.98
CA ILE A 342 5.03 27.33 -2.76
C ILE A 342 4.01 27.85 -3.78
N ASP A 343 3.60 29.11 -3.63
CA ASP A 343 2.64 29.74 -4.55
C ASP A 343 3.23 29.85 -5.97
N GLY A 344 2.41 29.55 -6.99
CA GLY A 344 2.68 29.98 -8.38
C GLY A 344 2.98 28.91 -9.43
N TYR A 345 2.61 27.63 -9.24
CA TYR A 345 3.00 26.57 -10.17
C TYR A 345 2.05 26.26 -11.33
N LEU A 346 0.77 26.62 -11.30
CA LEU A 346 -0.15 26.19 -12.37
C LEU A 346 -1.12 27.29 -12.82
N SER A 347 -1.08 27.60 -14.11
CA SER A 347 -2.00 28.44 -14.89
C SER A 347 -2.31 27.78 -16.24
N SER A 348 -3.35 28.25 -16.96
CA SER A 348 -3.70 27.73 -18.29
C SER A 348 -2.62 27.95 -19.36
N ASP A 349 -1.65 28.84 -19.11
CA ASP A 349 -0.54 29.12 -20.02
C ASP A 349 0.57 28.05 -19.93
N ASP A 350 0.49 27.12 -18.97
CA ASP A 350 1.52 26.11 -18.65
C ASP A 350 1.39 24.77 -19.40
N ILE A 351 0.52 24.70 -20.42
CA ILE A 351 0.31 23.48 -21.22
C ILE A 351 1.64 23.07 -21.87
N GLY A 352 2.14 21.88 -21.52
CA GLY A 352 3.40 21.32 -22.04
C GLY A 352 4.69 21.77 -21.33
N TYR A 353 4.63 22.68 -20.34
CA TYR A 353 5.76 23.01 -19.47
C TYR A 353 5.72 22.18 -18.16
N MET A 354 6.88 21.80 -17.60
CA MET A 354 6.96 20.99 -16.37
C MET A 354 6.92 21.89 -15.13
N HIS A 355 5.73 22.11 -14.58
CA HIS A 355 5.55 22.81 -13.30
C HIS A 355 4.99 21.92 -12.18
N GLY A 356 4.48 20.72 -12.49
CA GLY A 356 4.21 19.65 -11.53
C GLY A 356 3.07 19.92 -10.55
N ALA A 357 2.44 18.85 -10.06
CA ALA A 357 1.42 18.93 -9.02
C ALA A 357 2.11 18.89 -7.66
N MET A 358 1.63 19.68 -6.70
CA MET A 358 2.17 19.61 -5.34
C MET A 358 1.80 18.27 -4.68
N LEU A 359 2.67 17.80 -3.77
CA LEU A 359 2.35 16.71 -2.84
C LEU A 359 1.37 17.22 -1.76
N THR A 360 0.17 17.66 -2.17
CA THR A 360 -0.86 18.13 -1.25
C THR A 360 -1.79 16.95 -0.94
N GLU A 361 -1.70 16.43 0.29
CA GLU A 361 -2.60 15.57 1.12
C GLU A 361 -3.63 14.60 0.50
N SER A 362 -4.07 14.72 -0.75
CA SER A 362 -5.09 13.85 -1.34
C SER A 362 -4.53 12.74 -2.23
N GLY A 363 -3.31 12.87 -2.76
CA GLY A 363 -2.77 11.94 -3.78
C GLY A 363 -3.67 11.77 -5.02
N ILE A 364 -4.65 12.66 -5.22
CA ILE A 364 -5.62 12.63 -6.32
C ILE A 364 -5.41 13.88 -7.15
N LEU A 365 -5.03 13.70 -8.41
CA LEU A 365 -4.78 14.76 -9.38
C LEU A 365 -5.97 14.91 -10.32
N LYS A 366 -6.38 16.15 -10.58
CA LYS A 366 -7.31 16.48 -11.67
C LYS A 366 -6.51 17.01 -12.86
N PRO A 367 -6.92 16.70 -14.11
CA PRO A 367 -6.32 17.34 -15.26
C PRO A 367 -6.43 18.86 -15.20
N ILE A 368 -5.36 19.54 -15.61
CA ILE A 368 -5.29 21.00 -15.70
C ILE A 368 -5.76 21.51 -17.07
N ALA A 369 -5.73 20.65 -18.09
CA ALA A 369 -6.12 20.98 -19.45
C ALA A 369 -6.65 19.75 -20.21
N THR A 370 -7.41 20.03 -21.27
CA THR A 370 -7.84 19.01 -22.25
C THR A 370 -7.95 19.61 -23.65
N TRP A 371 -7.64 18.80 -24.68
CA TRP A 371 -7.79 19.16 -26.09
C TRP A 371 -8.14 17.94 -26.94
N SER A 372 -8.57 18.17 -28.18
CA SER A 372 -8.87 17.11 -29.15
C SER A 372 -7.91 17.19 -30.34
N PRO A 373 -6.93 16.27 -30.46
CA PRO A 373 -6.00 16.26 -31.59
C PRO A 373 -6.72 15.89 -32.91
N THR A 374 -7.69 14.98 -32.84
CA THR A 374 -8.52 14.51 -33.95
C THR A 374 -9.94 14.18 -33.46
N ILE A 375 -10.88 13.97 -34.40
CA ILE A 375 -12.28 13.66 -34.06
C ILE A 375 -12.35 12.31 -33.33
N GLY A 376 -13.05 12.28 -32.19
CA GLY A 376 -13.23 11.08 -31.38
C GLY A 376 -12.06 10.76 -30.44
N VAL A 377 -11.03 11.62 -30.40
CA VAL A 377 -9.91 11.53 -29.47
C VAL A 377 -9.87 12.78 -28.58
N GLN A 378 -9.66 12.58 -27.28
CA GLN A 378 -9.47 13.66 -26.33
C GLN A 378 -8.28 13.35 -25.43
N VAL A 379 -7.37 14.33 -25.29
CA VAL A 379 -6.19 14.23 -24.43
C VAL A 379 -6.39 15.10 -23.20
N PHE A 380 -5.93 14.60 -22.05
CA PHE A 380 -5.91 15.27 -20.76
C PHE A 380 -4.47 15.40 -20.28
N ASP A 381 -4.10 16.59 -19.78
CA ASP A 381 -2.80 16.85 -19.14
C ASP A 381 -3.00 17.01 -17.64
N LEU A 382 -2.30 16.19 -16.84
CA LEU A 382 -2.30 16.28 -15.38
C LEU A 382 -1.38 17.37 -14.82
N GLY A 383 -0.48 17.92 -15.64
CA GLY A 383 0.57 18.83 -15.20
C GLY A 383 1.73 18.16 -14.46
N GLN A 384 1.58 16.89 -14.08
CA GLN A 384 2.53 16.09 -13.31
C GLN A 384 2.66 14.69 -13.92
N ASN A 385 3.89 14.21 -14.06
CA ASN A 385 4.12 12.78 -14.34
C ASN A 385 4.00 12.00 -13.03
N MET A 386 3.17 10.95 -13.02
CA MET A 386 2.88 10.13 -11.84
C MET A 386 2.78 8.65 -12.21
N ALA A 387 2.90 7.77 -11.22
CA ALA A 387 2.49 6.37 -11.35
C ALA A 387 1.12 6.14 -10.68
N GLY A 388 0.23 5.42 -11.37
CA GLY A 388 -1.09 5.06 -10.86
C GLY A 388 -2.11 4.82 -11.96
N TRP A 389 -3.35 5.23 -11.76
CA TRP A 389 -4.44 5.10 -12.73
C TRP A 389 -5.43 6.25 -12.60
N CYS A 390 -6.44 6.29 -13.47
CA CYS A 390 -7.50 7.28 -13.39
C CYS A 390 -8.88 6.66 -13.22
N ARG A 391 -9.74 7.41 -12.54
CA ARG A 391 -11.16 7.24 -12.43
C ARG A 391 -11.86 8.16 -13.44
N PHE A 392 -12.76 7.59 -14.21
CA PHE A 392 -13.47 8.28 -15.29
C PHE A 392 -14.98 8.23 -15.08
N LYS A 393 -15.68 9.31 -15.42
CA LYS A 393 -17.15 9.37 -15.48
C LYS A 393 -17.62 9.37 -16.94
N PHE A 394 -18.02 8.20 -17.42
CA PHE A 394 -18.48 8.02 -18.79
C PHE A 394 -20.00 8.17 -18.94
N ARG A 395 -20.42 8.64 -20.12
CA ARG A 395 -21.82 8.74 -20.54
C ARG A 395 -21.93 8.33 -22.00
N GLY A 396 -22.75 7.32 -22.30
CA GLY A 396 -22.87 6.82 -23.66
C GLY A 396 -23.82 5.64 -23.79
N SER A 397 -23.95 5.13 -25.01
CA SER A 397 -24.81 3.98 -25.30
C SER A 397 -24.18 2.68 -24.83
N ARG A 398 -25.02 1.72 -24.42
CA ARG A 398 -24.60 0.37 -24.04
C ARG A 398 -23.78 -0.29 -25.17
N GLY A 399 -22.66 -0.89 -24.81
CA GLY A 399 -21.78 -1.62 -25.73
C GLY A 399 -20.75 -0.77 -26.47
N VAL A 400 -20.78 0.56 -26.32
CA VAL A 400 -19.69 1.42 -26.80
C VAL A 400 -18.43 1.11 -25.99
N GLY A 401 -17.30 0.85 -26.67
CA GLY A 401 -16.00 0.68 -26.04
C GLY A 401 -15.16 1.94 -26.17
N VAL A 402 -14.54 2.41 -25.08
CA VAL A 402 -13.54 3.48 -25.08
C VAL A 402 -12.16 2.90 -24.78
N TYR A 403 -11.14 3.51 -25.38
CA TYR A 403 -9.73 3.10 -25.26
C TYR A 403 -8.96 4.22 -24.59
N ILE A 404 -8.27 3.93 -23.49
CA ILE A 404 -7.67 4.92 -22.60
C ILE A 404 -6.17 4.66 -22.56
N HIS A 405 -5.42 5.45 -23.31
CA HIS A 405 -3.97 5.36 -23.40
C HIS A 405 -3.29 6.30 -22.41
N HIS A 406 -2.21 5.84 -21.80
CA HIS A 406 -1.40 6.63 -20.90
C HIS A 406 -0.01 6.89 -21.50
N GLY A 407 0.58 8.05 -21.23
CA GLY A 407 1.95 8.33 -21.61
C GLY A 407 2.59 9.55 -20.92
N GLU A 408 3.91 9.55 -20.89
CA GLU A 408 4.71 10.54 -20.17
C GLU A 408 4.89 11.85 -20.94
N ILE A 409 4.96 11.75 -22.26
CA ILE A 409 5.32 12.85 -23.16
C ILE A 409 4.40 12.89 -24.39
N LEU A 410 4.34 14.06 -25.01
CA LEU A 410 3.61 14.29 -26.25
C LEU A 410 4.53 14.13 -27.46
N THR A 411 3.94 13.88 -28.62
CA THR A 411 4.62 13.88 -29.91
C THR A 411 5.25 15.24 -30.21
N GLN A 412 6.51 15.23 -30.64
CA GLN A 412 7.20 16.45 -31.03
C GLN A 412 6.77 16.91 -32.43
N PRO A 413 6.90 18.21 -32.75
CA PRO A 413 6.63 18.71 -34.08
C PRO A 413 7.47 17.95 -35.13
N ILE A 414 6.82 17.52 -36.19
CA ILE A 414 7.50 16.87 -37.31
C ILE A 414 8.46 17.91 -37.92
N VAL A 415 9.75 17.59 -38.01
CA VAL A 415 10.82 18.52 -38.46
C VAL A 415 10.49 19.17 -39.81
N THR A 416 9.84 18.45 -40.73
CA THR A 416 9.54 18.91 -42.09
C THR A 416 8.27 19.75 -42.21
N THR A 417 7.29 19.55 -41.32
CA THR A 417 5.99 20.25 -41.38
C THR A 417 5.83 21.29 -40.28
N HIS A 418 6.70 21.25 -39.26
CA HIS A 418 6.61 22.02 -38.02
C HIS A 418 5.25 21.91 -37.32
N LYS A 419 4.47 20.86 -37.60
CA LYS A 419 3.19 20.57 -36.94
C LYS A 419 3.39 19.49 -35.89
N SER A 420 2.88 19.73 -34.68
CA SER A 420 2.55 18.69 -33.72
C SER A 420 1.03 18.68 -33.53
N TYR A 421 0.46 17.50 -33.39
CA TYR A 421 -0.94 17.33 -33.00
C TYR A 421 -1.11 17.20 -31.49
N ASN A 422 -0.02 17.31 -30.71
CA ASN A 422 -0.02 17.11 -29.26
C ASN A 422 -0.71 15.78 -28.89
N GLU A 423 -0.37 14.72 -29.61
CA GLU A 423 -0.80 13.36 -29.30
C GLU A 423 0.17 12.72 -28.31
N ILE A 424 -0.24 11.64 -27.63
CA ILE A 424 0.65 10.91 -26.74
C ILE A 424 1.73 10.19 -27.57
N TYR A 425 2.97 10.24 -27.11
CA TYR A 425 4.09 9.47 -27.66
C TYR A 425 4.30 8.19 -26.85
N THR A 426 4.39 7.06 -27.55
CA THR A 426 4.38 5.72 -26.92
C THR A 426 5.59 4.85 -27.25
N ASP A 427 6.49 5.27 -28.15
CA ASP A 427 7.62 4.40 -28.56
C ASP A 427 8.58 4.11 -27.38
N ASN A 428 8.67 5.02 -26.39
CA ASN A 428 9.47 4.79 -25.17
C ASN A 428 8.88 3.72 -24.24
N LEU A 429 7.64 3.26 -24.48
CA LEU A 429 6.99 2.23 -23.67
C LEU A 429 7.46 0.81 -24.03
N LEU A 430 8.21 0.67 -25.12
CA LEU A 430 8.65 -0.61 -25.68
C LEU A 430 7.46 -1.52 -25.97
N GLY A 431 7.41 -2.74 -25.41
CA GLY A 431 6.29 -3.66 -25.61
C GLY A 431 5.08 -3.43 -24.70
N ALA A 432 5.11 -2.43 -23.80
CA ALA A 432 3.97 -2.12 -22.93
C ALA A 432 2.96 -1.22 -23.64
N THR A 433 1.68 -1.61 -23.65
CA THR A 433 0.63 -0.79 -24.27
C THR A 433 0.13 0.33 -23.36
N GLN A 434 0.11 0.14 -22.03
CA GLN A 434 -0.48 1.08 -21.06
C GLN A 434 -1.87 1.59 -21.47
N MET A 435 -2.75 0.66 -21.87
CA MET A 435 -4.07 0.96 -22.41
C MET A 435 -5.17 0.25 -21.63
N ASP A 436 -6.06 1.02 -21.01
CA ASP A 436 -7.28 0.47 -20.43
C ASP A 436 -8.42 0.51 -21.46
N ILE A 437 -9.28 -0.50 -21.43
CA ILE A 437 -10.44 -0.62 -22.32
C ILE A 437 -11.68 -0.73 -21.46
N TYR A 438 -12.64 0.17 -21.67
CA TYR A 438 -13.91 0.15 -20.94
C TYR A 438 -15.10 0.05 -21.89
N VAL A 439 -15.93 -0.99 -21.72
CA VAL A 439 -17.18 -1.14 -22.48
C VAL A 439 -18.35 -0.70 -21.62
N LEU A 440 -19.14 0.23 -22.17
CA LEU A 440 -20.19 0.89 -21.43
C LEU A 440 -21.42 -0.02 -21.24
N ARG A 441 -22.06 0.05 -20.07
CA ARG A 441 -23.34 -0.64 -19.81
C ARG A 441 -24.54 0.19 -20.22
N GLY A 442 -24.33 1.49 -20.45
CA GLY A 442 -25.31 2.43 -20.97
C GLY A 442 -26.20 3.00 -19.88
N ASP A 443 -25.63 3.28 -18.70
CA ASP A 443 -26.36 3.83 -17.56
C ASP A 443 -26.83 5.27 -17.85
N PRO A 444 -28.14 5.58 -17.83
CA PRO A 444 -28.65 6.91 -18.16
C PRO A 444 -28.13 8.02 -17.25
N VAL A 445 -27.73 7.71 -16.01
CA VAL A 445 -27.17 8.70 -15.07
C VAL A 445 -25.65 8.84 -15.17
N GLY A 446 -25.01 8.07 -16.07
CA GLY A 446 -23.57 7.96 -16.18
C GLY A 446 -23.00 6.82 -15.35
N GLU A 447 -21.78 6.41 -15.68
CA GLU A 447 -21.11 5.27 -15.06
C GLU A 447 -19.65 5.61 -14.76
N THR A 448 -19.12 5.02 -13.69
CA THR A 448 -17.75 5.24 -13.25
C THR A 448 -16.89 4.03 -13.57
N TYR A 449 -15.71 4.29 -14.13
CA TYR A 449 -14.67 3.31 -14.37
C TYR A 449 -13.43 3.67 -13.57
N GLU A 450 -12.83 2.68 -12.91
CA GLU A 450 -11.54 2.77 -12.22
C GLU A 450 -10.87 1.39 -12.34
N PRO A 451 -9.66 1.29 -12.93
CA PRO A 451 -8.90 0.04 -12.99
C PRO A 451 -8.56 -0.51 -11.59
N ARG A 452 -8.30 -1.81 -11.48
CA ARG A 452 -8.00 -2.48 -10.19
C ARG A 452 -6.65 -3.17 -10.13
N PHE A 453 -6.24 -3.80 -11.22
CA PHE A 453 -5.08 -4.71 -11.23
C PHE A 453 -3.99 -4.31 -12.22
N THR A 454 -3.89 -3.01 -12.49
CA THR A 454 -2.86 -2.41 -13.34
C THR A 454 -2.42 -1.06 -12.76
N TYR A 455 -1.32 -0.53 -13.29
CA TYR A 455 -0.92 0.85 -13.10
C TYR A 455 -0.09 1.32 -14.29
N HIS A 456 -0.04 2.63 -14.47
CA HIS A 456 0.62 3.29 -15.60
C HIS A 456 1.55 4.38 -15.06
N GLY A 457 2.62 4.70 -15.80
CA GLY A 457 3.46 5.85 -15.55
C GLY A 457 3.22 6.92 -16.61
N PHE A 458 2.62 8.05 -16.22
CA PHE A 458 2.09 9.01 -17.17
C PHE A 458 1.87 10.41 -16.61
N ARG A 459 1.86 11.38 -17.55
CA ARG A 459 1.33 12.73 -17.35
C ARG A 459 0.07 12.98 -18.18
N TYR A 460 -0.02 12.32 -19.33
CA TYR A 460 -1.07 12.51 -20.31
C TYR A 460 -1.95 11.27 -20.42
N VAL A 461 -3.25 11.49 -20.59
CA VAL A 461 -4.24 10.44 -20.85
C VAL A 461 -4.97 10.76 -22.15
N SER A 462 -4.98 9.83 -23.09
CA SER A 462 -5.68 9.95 -24.38
C SER A 462 -6.84 8.96 -24.41
N ILE A 463 -8.05 9.47 -24.57
CA ILE A 463 -9.25 8.65 -24.66
C ILE A 463 -9.76 8.67 -26.10
N MET A 464 -9.85 7.49 -26.71
CA MET A 464 -10.31 7.30 -28.08
C MET A 464 -11.71 6.69 -28.11
N ASN A 465 -12.40 6.91 -29.22
CA ASN A 465 -13.79 6.48 -29.45
C ASN A 465 -14.77 7.05 -28.42
N LEU A 466 -14.52 8.29 -27.97
CA LEU A 466 -15.41 8.97 -27.04
C LEU A 466 -16.74 9.30 -27.70
N PRO A 467 -17.88 8.79 -27.18
CA PRO A 467 -19.19 9.08 -27.76
C PRO A 467 -19.61 10.54 -27.53
N ASN A 468 -19.17 11.14 -26.43
CA ASN A 468 -19.38 12.54 -26.07
C ASN A 468 -18.08 13.12 -25.48
N PRO A 469 -17.75 14.40 -25.74
CA PRO A 469 -16.62 15.06 -25.09
C PRO A 469 -16.76 15.04 -23.57
N MET A 470 -15.65 14.80 -22.88
CA MET A 470 -15.54 14.86 -21.43
C MET A 470 -14.95 16.20 -20.99
N THR A 471 -15.20 16.58 -19.74
CA THR A 471 -14.54 17.73 -19.09
C THR A 471 -13.45 17.25 -18.15
N ILE A 472 -12.57 18.15 -17.71
CA ILE A 472 -11.53 17.82 -16.71
C ILE A 472 -12.13 17.32 -15.37
N ASP A 473 -13.38 17.66 -15.05
CA ASP A 473 -14.08 17.19 -13.84
C ASP A 473 -14.63 15.76 -13.95
N ASP A 474 -14.62 15.19 -15.16
CA ASP A 474 -14.99 13.80 -15.40
C ASP A 474 -13.79 12.84 -15.22
N VAL A 475 -12.60 13.35 -14.89
CA VAL A 475 -11.35 12.58 -14.74
C VAL A 475 -10.67 12.92 -13.41
N GLU A 476 -10.33 11.89 -12.64
CA GLU A 476 -9.51 11.99 -11.42
C GLU A 476 -8.43 10.92 -11.48
N CYS A 477 -7.16 11.29 -11.35
CA CYS A 477 -6.06 10.33 -11.39
C CYS A 477 -5.48 10.11 -9.99
N LEU A 478 -5.47 8.85 -9.57
CA LEU A 478 -5.01 8.43 -8.25
C LEU A 478 -3.53 8.08 -8.36
N VAL A 479 -2.70 8.78 -7.60
CA VAL A 479 -1.30 8.43 -7.40
C VAL A 479 -1.23 7.16 -6.57
N VAL A 480 -0.44 6.19 -7.01
CA VAL A 480 -0.38 4.86 -6.42
C VAL A 480 1.07 4.54 -6.11
N HIS A 481 1.34 4.10 -4.89
CA HIS A 481 2.64 3.61 -4.46
C HIS A 481 2.52 2.88 -3.11
N SER A 482 3.59 2.23 -2.67
CA SER A 482 3.75 1.71 -1.32
C SER A 482 3.56 2.83 -0.31
N GLU A 483 2.64 2.62 0.63
CA GLU A 483 2.27 3.59 1.65
C GLU A 483 3.50 4.09 2.41
N THR A 484 3.65 5.42 2.49
CA THR A 484 4.79 6.04 3.15
C THR A 484 4.44 7.38 3.75
N THR A 485 5.40 7.98 4.46
CA THR A 485 5.27 9.29 5.10
C THR A 485 6.38 10.20 4.65
N LEU A 486 6.06 11.41 4.20
CA LEU A 486 7.05 12.46 3.95
C LEU A 486 7.67 12.90 5.29
N LYS A 487 8.96 12.59 5.45
CA LYS A 487 9.81 12.83 6.65
C LYS A 487 10.70 14.05 6.49
N GLY A 488 11.21 14.27 5.28
CA GLY A 488 12.13 15.35 4.95
C GLY A 488 11.43 16.53 4.31
N HIS A 489 11.96 17.73 4.55
CA HIS A 489 11.55 18.93 3.84
C HIS A 489 12.77 19.76 3.46
N PHE A 490 12.83 20.20 2.20
CA PHE A 490 13.87 21.05 1.68
C PHE A 490 13.26 22.22 0.89
N ILE A 491 13.75 23.43 1.13
CA ILE A 491 13.44 24.61 0.33
C ILE A 491 14.67 25.52 0.29
N SER A 492 14.88 26.17 -0.85
CA SER A 492 15.94 27.15 -1.05
C SER A 492 15.39 28.42 -1.70
N SER A 493 16.22 29.46 -1.77
CA SER A 493 15.92 30.68 -2.55
C SER A 493 16.03 30.49 -4.06
N ASN A 494 16.57 29.34 -4.54
CA ASN A 494 16.71 29.07 -5.96
C ASN A 494 15.53 28.20 -6.45
N PRO A 495 14.66 28.73 -7.33
CA PRO A 495 13.49 28.00 -7.81
C PRO A 495 13.86 26.75 -8.62
N VAL A 496 15.03 26.72 -9.28
CA VAL A 496 15.50 25.55 -10.03
C VAL A 496 15.81 24.38 -9.09
N ILE A 497 16.47 24.67 -7.96
CA ILE A 497 16.81 23.62 -6.98
C ILE A 497 15.52 23.09 -6.33
N ASN A 498 14.56 23.97 -6.06
CA ASN A 498 13.26 23.57 -5.54
C ASN A 498 12.51 22.66 -6.54
N GLN A 499 12.57 22.96 -7.84
CA GLN A 499 12.00 22.11 -8.88
C GLN A 499 12.73 20.76 -9.00
N ILE A 500 14.06 20.73 -8.83
CA ILE A 500 14.81 19.47 -8.81
C ILE A 500 14.34 18.60 -7.63
N GLN A 501 14.24 19.17 -6.42
CA GLN A 501 13.73 18.45 -5.26
C GLN A 501 12.31 17.94 -5.47
N HIS A 502 11.44 18.75 -6.07
CA HIS A 502 10.08 18.36 -6.44
C HIS A 502 10.07 17.16 -7.38
N ASN A 503 10.88 17.19 -8.43
CA ASN A 503 10.99 16.12 -9.40
C ASN A 503 11.55 14.83 -8.76
N ILE A 504 12.53 14.95 -7.86
CA ILE A 504 13.07 13.81 -7.10
C ILE A 504 11.97 13.14 -6.29
N GLN A 505 11.17 13.90 -5.55
CA GLN A 505 10.11 13.33 -4.72
C GLN A 505 9.04 12.60 -5.55
N TRP A 506 8.61 13.18 -6.67
CA TRP A 506 7.66 12.51 -7.58
C TRP A 506 8.26 11.29 -8.28
N GLY A 507 9.53 11.37 -8.70
CA GLY A 507 10.26 10.26 -9.30
C GLY A 507 10.43 9.10 -8.32
N GLN A 508 10.74 9.39 -7.06
CA GLN A 508 10.80 8.41 -5.97
C GLN A 508 9.43 7.76 -5.77
N LEU A 509 8.38 8.53 -5.51
CA LEU A 509 7.04 7.97 -5.26
C LEU A 509 6.54 7.11 -6.42
N SER A 510 6.74 7.54 -7.66
CA SER A 510 6.31 6.80 -8.85
C SER A 510 7.00 5.43 -8.96
N ASN A 511 8.17 5.26 -8.37
CA ASN A 511 8.96 4.04 -8.42
C ASN A 511 8.87 3.17 -7.16
N LEU A 512 7.90 3.41 -6.27
CA LEU A 512 7.70 2.61 -5.06
C LEU A 512 6.50 1.68 -5.22
N MET A 513 6.64 0.61 -6.00
CA MET A 513 5.56 -0.35 -6.25
C MET A 513 5.90 -1.70 -5.60
N SER A 514 5.83 -1.77 -4.27
CA SER A 514 6.30 -2.91 -3.44
C SER A 514 7.82 -3.14 -3.44
N LEU A 515 8.53 -2.53 -4.37
CA LEU A 515 9.98 -2.53 -4.52
C LEU A 515 10.40 -1.21 -5.21
N PRO A 516 11.66 -0.76 -5.06
CA PRO A 516 12.20 0.37 -5.78
C PRO A 516 12.42 -0.01 -7.25
N THR A 517 11.55 0.44 -8.15
CA THR A 517 11.67 0.18 -9.60
C THR A 517 12.60 1.17 -10.28
N ASP A 518 13.16 0.78 -11.43
CA ASP A 518 13.88 1.70 -12.35
C ASP A 518 12.93 2.71 -13.01
N CYS A 519 11.75 2.25 -13.41
CA CYS A 519 10.76 3.06 -14.09
C CYS A 519 9.33 2.51 -13.86
N PRO A 520 8.29 3.36 -13.87
CA PRO A 520 6.90 2.93 -13.66
C PRO A 520 6.09 2.62 -14.93
N GLN A 521 6.60 2.93 -16.12
CA GLN A 521 5.80 3.06 -17.35
C GLN A 521 6.01 1.89 -18.34
N ARG A 522 7.26 1.63 -18.76
CA ARG A 522 7.57 0.71 -19.88
C ARG A 522 7.54 -0.76 -19.46
N GLN A 523 7.80 -1.65 -20.42
CA GLN A 523 7.88 -3.11 -20.22
C GLN A 523 9.14 -3.52 -19.42
N GLU A 524 9.29 -3.02 -18.19
CA GLU A 524 10.45 -3.28 -17.33
C GLU A 524 10.03 -3.31 -15.85
N ARG A 525 9.97 -2.15 -15.18
CA ARG A 525 9.46 -2.00 -13.80
C ARG A 525 10.11 -2.99 -12.82
N LYS A 526 11.45 -3.08 -12.88
CA LYS A 526 12.24 -4.07 -12.15
C LYS A 526 12.98 -3.46 -10.97
N GLY A 527 13.23 -4.30 -9.97
CA GLY A 527 14.07 -3.96 -8.82
C GLY A 527 15.55 -4.02 -9.17
N TRP A 528 15.95 -3.13 -10.07
CA TRP A 528 17.31 -2.94 -10.51
C TRP A 528 18.18 -2.48 -9.32
N LEU A 529 19.16 -3.29 -8.95
CA LEU A 529 19.94 -3.10 -7.71
C LEU A 529 20.76 -1.79 -7.71
N GLY A 530 21.39 -1.45 -8.83
CA GLY A 530 22.23 -0.26 -8.98
C GLY A 530 21.44 1.03 -8.75
N ASP A 531 20.27 1.15 -9.37
CA ASP A 531 19.34 2.27 -9.19
C ASP A 531 18.92 2.41 -7.73
N ALA A 532 18.53 1.30 -7.10
CA ALA A 532 18.13 1.27 -5.70
C ALA A 532 19.27 1.69 -4.76
N ALA A 533 20.51 1.23 -5.00
CA ALA A 533 21.67 1.59 -4.19
C ALA A 533 22.09 3.05 -4.35
N LEU A 534 21.98 3.62 -5.55
CA LEU A 534 22.32 5.03 -5.79
C LEU A 534 21.31 5.98 -5.13
N THR A 535 20.04 5.57 -5.04
CA THR A 535 18.94 6.44 -4.60
C THR A 535 18.50 6.22 -3.14
N VAL A 536 18.91 5.13 -2.47
CA VAL A 536 18.43 4.80 -1.11
C VAL A 536 18.62 5.94 -0.10
N ASN A 537 19.74 6.66 -0.14
CA ASN A 537 20.00 7.75 0.80
C ASN A 537 19.02 8.90 0.62
N GLU A 538 18.81 9.37 -0.61
CA GLU A 538 17.86 10.45 -0.88
C GLU A 538 16.42 10.01 -0.59
N ALA A 539 16.08 8.75 -0.87
CA ALA A 539 14.76 8.21 -0.59
C ALA A 539 14.48 8.18 0.93
N LEU A 540 15.45 7.76 1.75
CA LEU A 540 15.33 7.73 3.21
C LEU A 540 15.38 9.12 3.86
N TYR A 541 15.99 10.13 3.21
CA TYR A 541 15.87 11.51 3.66
C TYR A 541 14.47 12.07 3.43
N ASN A 542 13.83 11.73 2.31
CA ASN A 542 12.52 12.24 1.96
C ASN A 542 11.38 11.48 2.66
N PHE A 543 11.43 10.15 2.69
CA PHE A 543 10.29 9.29 3.03
C PHE A 543 10.63 8.21 4.08
N ASP A 544 9.61 7.78 4.82
CA ASP A 544 9.70 6.65 5.74
C ASP A 544 9.64 5.31 4.99
N LEU A 545 10.79 4.86 4.49
CA LEU A 545 10.90 3.68 3.61
C LEU A 545 11.66 2.50 4.22
N ILE A 546 11.98 2.55 5.51
CA ILE A 546 12.81 1.51 6.18
C ILE A 546 12.24 0.10 5.94
N LYS A 547 10.92 -0.06 6.06
CA LYS A 547 10.26 -1.36 5.88
C LYS A 547 10.26 -1.84 4.43
N LEU A 548 10.12 -0.93 3.47
CA LEU A 548 10.21 -1.25 2.04
C LEU A 548 11.62 -1.75 1.69
N TYR A 549 12.66 -1.08 2.18
CA TYR A 549 14.04 -1.52 1.95
C TYR A 549 14.39 -2.82 2.69
N ILE A 550 13.86 -3.07 3.90
CA ILE A 550 13.99 -4.39 4.56
C ILE A 550 13.38 -5.50 3.68
N ASN A 551 12.18 -5.27 3.12
CA ASN A 551 11.55 -6.24 2.21
C ASN A 551 12.38 -6.45 0.93
N PHE A 552 12.92 -5.37 0.36
CA PHE A 552 13.79 -5.44 -0.80
C PHE A 552 15.07 -6.24 -0.50
N LEU A 553 15.62 -6.11 0.70
CA LEU A 553 16.79 -6.88 1.13
C LEU A 553 16.51 -8.37 1.30
N HIS A 554 15.35 -8.73 1.84
CA HIS A 554 14.93 -10.14 1.83
C HIS A 554 14.86 -10.67 0.40
N SER A 555 14.37 -9.87 -0.57
CA SER A 555 14.37 -10.26 -1.98
C SER A 555 15.78 -10.44 -2.55
N ILE A 556 16.77 -9.63 -2.13
CA ILE A 556 18.18 -9.85 -2.50
C ILE A 556 18.70 -11.18 -1.95
N VAL A 557 18.43 -11.47 -0.68
CA VAL A 557 18.83 -12.73 -0.04
C VAL A 557 18.18 -13.94 -0.72
N ASP A 558 16.88 -13.84 -1.06
CA ASP A 558 16.15 -14.91 -1.75
C ASP A 558 16.69 -15.20 -3.16
N ASN A 559 17.34 -14.23 -3.79
CA ASN A 559 17.95 -14.38 -5.12
C ASN A 559 19.47 -14.60 -5.08
N GLN A 560 20.08 -14.63 -3.89
CA GLN A 560 21.52 -14.84 -3.73
C GLN A 560 21.89 -16.31 -3.95
N GLY A 561 22.93 -16.53 -4.77
CA GLY A 561 23.39 -17.84 -5.16
C GLY A 561 24.19 -18.53 -4.05
N PRO A 562 24.36 -19.87 -4.12
CA PRO A 562 25.16 -20.62 -3.14
C PRO A 562 26.63 -20.17 -3.01
N ASP A 563 27.17 -19.50 -4.02
CA ASP A 563 28.52 -18.91 -4.04
C ASP A 563 28.54 -17.46 -3.52
N GLY A 564 27.38 -16.91 -3.14
CA GLY A 564 27.20 -15.55 -2.66
C GLY A 564 26.95 -14.50 -3.75
N ALA A 565 26.94 -14.88 -5.03
CA ALA A 565 26.62 -13.96 -6.12
C ALA A 565 25.16 -13.49 -6.05
N VAL A 566 24.92 -12.23 -6.43
CA VAL A 566 23.58 -11.66 -6.59
C VAL A 566 23.36 -11.27 -8.06
N PRO A 567 22.12 -11.31 -8.56
CA PRO A 567 21.77 -10.85 -9.91
C PRO A 567 21.61 -9.32 -9.98
N ASP A 568 21.58 -8.75 -11.18
CA ASP A 568 21.36 -7.30 -11.37
C ASP A 568 19.95 -6.83 -10.95
N THR A 569 18.94 -7.71 -11.04
CA THR A 569 17.55 -7.41 -10.65
C THR A 569 17.04 -8.34 -9.57
N VAL A 570 16.21 -7.82 -8.66
CA VAL A 570 15.48 -8.63 -7.69
C VAL A 570 14.00 -8.23 -7.62
N PRO A 571 13.04 -9.18 -7.66
CA PRO A 571 13.22 -10.60 -8.00
C PRO A 571 13.84 -10.80 -9.38
N PHE A 572 14.73 -11.79 -9.52
CA PHE A 572 15.49 -11.98 -10.75
C PHE A 572 14.61 -12.41 -11.90
N SER A 573 14.65 -11.63 -12.97
CA SER A 573 13.98 -11.97 -14.23
C SER A 573 14.69 -11.38 -15.46
N ASP A 574 15.62 -10.44 -15.26
CA ASP A 574 16.39 -9.80 -16.32
C ASP A 574 17.76 -9.33 -15.80
N GLY A 575 18.69 -9.06 -16.71
CA GLY A 575 20.07 -8.66 -16.40
C GLY A 575 21.03 -9.83 -16.14
N ASP A 576 22.27 -9.50 -15.78
CA ASP A 576 23.33 -10.48 -15.57
C ASP A 576 23.24 -11.15 -14.20
N TYR A 577 23.75 -12.39 -14.17
CA TYR A 577 23.97 -13.16 -12.94
C TYR A 577 25.32 -13.89 -13.11
N PRO A 578 26.41 -13.46 -12.43
CA PRO A 578 26.45 -12.44 -11.38
C PRO A 578 26.29 -11.01 -11.90
N ALA A 579 25.80 -10.13 -11.02
CA ALA A 579 25.65 -8.72 -11.27
C ALA A 579 26.98 -7.99 -11.56
N ASP A 580 26.91 -6.86 -12.27
CA ASP A 580 28.01 -5.90 -12.32
C ASP A 580 28.38 -5.42 -10.90
N PRO A 581 29.66 -5.13 -10.59
CA PRO A 581 30.06 -4.74 -9.24
C PRO A 581 29.29 -3.55 -8.64
N ASN A 582 28.86 -2.57 -9.45
CA ASN A 582 28.08 -1.42 -8.95
C ASN A 582 26.64 -1.80 -8.60
N TRP A 583 26.13 -2.86 -9.22
CA TRP A 583 24.81 -3.43 -8.99
C TRP A 583 24.84 -4.37 -7.78
N GLY A 584 25.81 -5.28 -7.75
CA GLY A 584 25.98 -6.25 -6.66
C GLY A 584 26.40 -5.64 -5.31
N TYR A 585 27.05 -4.47 -5.30
CA TYR A 585 27.43 -3.77 -4.06
C TYR A 585 26.21 -3.34 -3.20
N SER A 586 25.02 -3.26 -3.78
CA SER A 586 23.76 -2.96 -3.08
C SER A 586 23.52 -3.82 -1.84
N ASN A 587 23.97 -5.08 -1.87
CA ASN A 587 23.89 -6.01 -0.74
C ASN A 587 24.73 -5.55 0.47
N SER A 588 25.82 -4.82 0.23
CA SER A 588 26.75 -4.40 1.29
C SER A 588 26.41 -3.06 1.95
N LEU A 589 25.69 -2.15 1.27
CA LEU A 589 25.19 -0.90 1.87
C LEU A 589 24.09 -1.13 2.91
N ALA A 590 23.38 -2.25 2.78
CA ALA A 590 22.28 -2.59 3.66
C ALA A 590 22.66 -3.48 4.85
N ASN A 591 23.86 -4.08 4.80
CA ASN A 591 24.42 -4.86 5.90
C ASN A 591 25.27 -4.00 6.87
N CYS A 592 25.27 -2.67 6.71
CA CYS A 592 25.93 -1.72 7.62
C CYS A 592 24.95 -1.02 8.57
#